data_AF-W1X4W9-F1
#
_entry.id   AF-W1X4W9-F1
#
_cell.length_a   1.000
_cell.length_b   1.000
_cell.length_c   1.000
_cell.angle_alpha   90.00
_cell.angle_beta   90.00
_cell.angle_gamma   90.00
#
_symmetry.space_group_name_H-M   'P 1'
#
loop_
_entity.id
_entity.type
_entity.pdbx_description
1 polymer ?
#
loop_
_entity_poly.entity_id
_entity_poly.type
_entity_poly.pdbx_seq_one_letter_code
_entity_poly.pdbx_strand_id
1 'polypeptide(L)'
;FHAGNKAIPELVPNNDVISASASSVKSGDFMNRVVQSREMTENEIQETIRAFGDVTKRAIKAGFDGVELHGAHGFLLQNFFSPLFNQRNDRWGGDLEGRMRFPLAVLQEVKNVVYEYATKPFAIGYRISPEESATGGLRIEDTYKLLDRLIS
;
A
#
# COMPACT_ATOMS: atom_id res chain seq x y z
N PHE A 1 -0.27 2.15 -8.67
CA PHE A 1 -0.30 2.59 -7.26
C PHE A 1 -1.75 2.55 -6.76
N HIS A 2 -1.98 2.68 -5.45
CA HIS A 2 -3.30 2.92 -4.86
C HIS A 2 -3.23 4.10 -3.90
N ALA A 3 -4.10 5.10 -4.07
CA ALA A 3 -3.98 6.38 -3.37
C ALA A 3 -4.30 6.32 -1.87
N GLY A 4 -5.12 5.35 -1.44
CA GLY A 4 -5.51 5.20 -0.04
C GLY A 4 -6.20 6.47 0.47
N ASN A 5 -5.82 6.97 1.64
CA ASN A 5 -6.38 8.21 2.20
C ASN A 5 -6.03 9.50 1.41
N LYS A 6 -5.28 9.40 0.31
CA LYS A 6 -5.01 10.49 -0.63
C LYS A 6 -5.84 10.45 -1.90
N ALA A 7 -6.77 9.50 -2.03
CA ALA A 7 -7.67 9.49 -3.18
C ALA A 7 -8.48 10.79 -3.24
N ILE A 8 -8.70 11.27 -4.46
CA ILE A 8 -9.60 12.38 -4.72
C ILE A 8 -11.02 11.81 -4.67
N PRO A 9 -11.88 12.23 -3.71
CA PRO A 9 -13.19 11.63 -3.51
C PRO A 9 -14.04 11.57 -4.79
N GLU A 10 -14.03 12.64 -5.58
CA GLU A 10 -14.86 12.72 -6.80
C GLU A 10 -14.38 11.79 -7.93
N LEU A 11 -13.21 11.17 -7.78
CA LEU A 11 -12.62 10.24 -8.75
C LEU A 11 -12.67 8.78 -8.27
N VAL A 12 -13.25 8.49 -7.11
CA VAL A 12 -13.45 7.13 -6.61
C VAL A 12 -14.93 6.77 -6.60
N PRO A 13 -15.29 5.49 -6.81
CA PRO A 13 -16.68 5.06 -6.80
C PRO A 13 -17.40 5.49 -5.51
N ASN A 14 -18.60 6.04 -5.65
CA ASN A 14 -19.45 6.49 -4.54
C ASN A 14 -18.80 7.53 -3.60
N ASN A 15 -17.73 8.21 -4.04
CA ASN A 15 -16.90 9.08 -3.19
C ASN A 15 -16.30 8.36 -1.97
N ASP A 16 -16.15 7.04 -2.06
CA ASP A 16 -15.77 6.19 -0.94
C ASP A 16 -14.26 6.00 -0.87
N VAL A 17 -13.60 6.89 -0.12
CA VAL A 17 -12.16 6.82 0.10
C VAL A 17 -11.86 5.81 1.21
N ILE A 18 -10.97 4.87 0.91
CA ILE A 18 -10.60 3.79 1.82
C ILE A 18 -9.12 3.87 2.22
N SER A 19 -8.80 3.42 3.43
CA SER A 19 -7.44 3.35 3.96
C SER A 19 -7.32 2.25 5.03
N ALA A 20 -6.12 2.11 5.60
CA ALA A 20 -5.85 1.16 6.69
C ALA A 20 -6.78 1.38 7.89
N SER A 21 -7.04 2.63 8.27
CA SER A 21 -7.98 3.02 9.32
C SER A 21 -8.81 4.23 8.90
N ALA A 22 -9.92 4.46 9.61
CA ALA A 22 -10.67 5.68 9.46
C ALA A 22 -9.80 6.89 9.85
N SER A 23 -9.66 7.87 8.96
CA SER A 23 -8.80 9.03 9.21
C SER A 23 -9.27 10.28 8.47
N SER A 24 -9.01 11.44 9.08
CA SER A 24 -9.19 12.76 8.48
C SER A 24 -7.83 13.37 8.16
N VAL A 25 -7.41 13.30 6.90
CA VAL A 25 -6.17 13.95 6.46
C VAL A 25 -6.45 15.42 6.18
N LYS A 26 -5.81 16.31 6.94
CA LYS A 26 -5.98 17.76 6.79
C LYS A 26 -5.42 18.26 5.46
N SER A 27 -5.94 19.41 5.04
CA SER A 27 -5.38 20.19 3.94
C SER A 27 -3.89 20.50 4.20
N GLY A 28 -3.07 20.43 3.16
CA GLY A 28 -1.65 20.76 3.18
C GLY A 28 -1.14 21.12 1.78
N ASP A 29 0.16 21.31 1.61
CA ASP A 29 0.78 21.85 0.37
C ASP A 29 0.40 21.10 -0.93
N PHE A 30 0.00 19.83 -0.80
CA PHE A 30 -0.35 18.96 -1.92
C PHE A 30 -1.85 18.65 -2.01
N MET A 31 -2.65 19.04 -1.01
CA MET A 31 -4.10 18.82 -0.98
C MET A 31 -4.79 20.03 -0.34
N ASN A 32 -5.53 20.80 -1.13
CA ASN A 32 -6.32 21.95 -0.64
C ASN A 32 -7.67 21.53 -0.04
N ARG A 33 -7.75 20.34 0.57
CA ARG A 33 -8.99 19.76 1.09
C ARG A 33 -8.73 18.82 2.25
N VAL A 34 -9.74 18.63 3.09
CA VAL A 34 -9.77 17.53 4.06
C VAL A 34 -10.29 16.28 3.36
N VAL A 35 -9.53 15.19 3.43
CA VAL A 35 -9.97 13.89 2.90
C VAL A 35 -10.36 13.00 4.08
N GLN A 36 -11.61 12.53 4.06
CA GLN A 36 -12.12 11.54 4.99
C GLN A 36 -11.98 10.17 4.35
N SER A 37 -11.32 9.24 5.03
CA SER A 37 -11.25 7.85 4.62
C SER A 37 -11.89 6.96 5.66
N ARG A 38 -12.53 5.87 5.23
CA ARG A 38 -12.97 4.81 6.12
C ARG A 38 -11.96 3.67 6.19
N GLU A 39 -12.06 2.90 7.26
CA GLU A 39 -11.31 1.67 7.42
C GLU A 39 -11.74 0.64 6.36
N MET A 40 -10.77 0.01 5.69
CA MET A 40 -11.02 -1.10 4.78
C MET A 40 -11.50 -2.35 5.53
N THR A 41 -12.46 -3.06 4.95
CA THR A 41 -12.88 -4.39 5.40
C THR A 41 -11.89 -5.47 4.99
N GLU A 42 -11.93 -6.65 5.62
CA GLU A 42 -11.11 -7.80 5.20
C GLU A 42 -11.31 -8.14 3.72
N ASN A 43 -12.56 -8.13 3.22
CA ASN A 43 -12.85 -8.43 1.82
C ASN A 43 -12.16 -7.44 0.87
N GLU A 44 -12.23 -6.15 1.17
CA GLU A 44 -11.59 -5.10 0.36
C GLU A 44 -10.08 -5.19 0.38
N ILE A 45 -9.49 -5.57 1.52
CA ILE A 45 -8.05 -5.83 1.62
C ILE A 45 -7.68 -6.98 0.67
N GLN A 46 -8.42 -8.09 0.72
CA GLN A 46 -8.18 -9.23 -0.16
C GLN A 46 -8.40 -8.91 -1.63
N GLU A 47 -9.44 -8.15 -1.96
CA GLU A 47 -9.72 -7.68 -3.32
C GLU A 47 -8.61 -6.76 -3.83
N THR A 48 -8.10 -5.87 -2.98
CA THR A 48 -7.01 -4.97 -3.33
C THR A 48 -5.72 -5.74 -3.60
N ILE A 49 -5.39 -6.75 -2.78
CA ILE A 49 -4.24 -7.64 -3.01
C ILE A 49 -4.35 -8.28 -4.40
N ARG A 50 -5.50 -8.92 -4.71
CA ARG A 50 -5.76 -9.51 -6.02
C ARG A 50 -5.67 -8.47 -7.15
N ALA A 51 -6.17 -7.26 -6.94
CA ALA A 51 -6.12 -6.20 -7.94
C ALA A 51 -4.68 -5.78 -8.29
N PHE A 52 -3.74 -5.79 -7.34
CA PHE A 52 -2.31 -5.60 -7.64
C PHE A 52 -1.77 -6.74 -8.52
N GLY A 53 -2.17 -7.99 -8.26
CA GLY A 53 -1.87 -9.13 -9.11
C GLY A 53 -2.42 -8.96 -10.54
N ASP A 54 -3.70 -8.62 -10.67
CA ASP A 54 -4.35 -8.40 -11.98
C ASP A 54 -3.66 -7.29 -12.79
N VAL A 55 -3.29 -6.18 -12.13
CA VAL A 55 -2.55 -5.08 -12.79
C VAL A 55 -1.15 -5.54 -13.23
N THR A 56 -0.48 -6.38 -12.43
CA THR A 56 0.82 -6.97 -12.81
C THR A 56 0.69 -7.86 -14.03
N LYS A 57 -0.35 -8.70 -14.09
CA LYS A 57 -0.66 -9.54 -15.27
C LYS A 57 -0.91 -8.68 -16.51
N ARG A 58 -1.61 -7.55 -16.36
CA ARG A 58 -1.81 -6.58 -17.46
C ARG A 58 -0.50 -5.94 -17.89
N ALA A 59 0.39 -5.59 -16.97
CA ALA A 59 1.71 -5.04 -17.28
C ALA A 59 2.58 -6.03 -18.07
N ILE A 60 2.60 -7.31 -17.67
CA ILE A 60 3.28 -8.38 -18.41
C ILE A 60 2.73 -8.47 -19.85
N LYS A 61 1.39 -8.53 -20.00
CA LYS A 61 0.74 -8.61 -21.32
C LYS A 61 1.00 -7.38 -22.20
N ALA A 62 1.14 -6.21 -21.59
CA ALA A 62 1.47 -4.97 -22.28
C ALA A 62 2.95 -4.88 -22.68
N GLY A 63 3.80 -5.83 -22.28
CA GLY A 63 5.19 -5.94 -22.70
C GLY A 63 6.21 -5.22 -21.80
N PHE A 64 5.78 -4.67 -20.65
CA PHE A 64 6.68 -4.06 -19.68
C PHE A 64 7.76 -5.05 -19.19
N ASP A 65 8.91 -4.52 -18.77
CA ASP A 65 10.00 -5.31 -18.20
C ASP A 65 9.92 -5.45 -16.68
N GLY A 66 8.98 -4.77 -16.04
CA GLY A 66 8.79 -4.83 -14.60
C GLY A 66 7.64 -3.96 -14.09
N VAL A 67 7.37 -4.08 -12.79
CA VAL A 67 6.49 -3.18 -12.04
C VAL A 67 7.20 -2.65 -10.80
N GLU A 68 6.82 -1.46 -10.35
CA GLU A 68 7.24 -0.91 -9.07
C GLU A 68 6.03 -0.79 -8.12
N LEU A 69 6.11 -1.45 -6.97
CA LEU A 69 5.14 -1.30 -5.88
C LEU A 69 5.38 0.04 -5.18
N HIS A 70 4.38 0.91 -5.22
CA HIS A 70 4.48 2.22 -4.61
C HIS A 70 4.11 2.17 -3.12
N GLY A 71 5.09 1.88 -2.26
CA GLY A 71 4.99 1.89 -0.79
C GLY A 71 5.59 3.12 -0.13
N ALA A 72 5.44 4.27 -0.77
CA ALA A 72 6.05 5.54 -0.36
C ALA A 72 5.03 6.68 -0.38
N HIS A 73 5.47 7.85 0.09
CA HIS A 73 4.73 9.11 0.08
C HIS A 73 3.35 9.04 0.74
N GLY A 74 3.13 8.14 1.69
CA GLY A 74 1.86 7.99 2.41
C GLY A 74 0.70 7.47 1.56
N PHE A 75 1.00 6.69 0.50
CA PHE A 75 -0.01 5.96 -0.29
C PHE A 75 -0.42 4.67 0.43
N LEU A 76 -1.40 3.92 -0.09
CA LEU A 76 -2.07 2.84 0.63
C LEU A 76 -1.13 1.83 1.31
N LEU A 77 -0.11 1.35 0.60
CA LEU A 77 0.86 0.40 1.17
C LEU A 77 1.57 1.00 2.42
N GLN A 78 1.93 2.29 2.36
CA GLN A 78 2.48 3.01 3.52
C GLN A 78 1.41 3.35 4.57
N ASN A 79 0.14 3.58 4.18
CA ASN A 79 -0.94 3.76 5.16
C ASN A 79 -1.08 2.54 6.07
N PHE A 80 -0.96 1.32 5.53
CA PHE A 80 -0.95 0.10 6.34
C PHE A 80 0.33 -0.08 7.16
N PHE A 81 1.48 0.34 6.63
CA PHE A 81 2.75 0.14 7.34
C PHE A 81 2.96 1.16 8.47
N SER A 82 2.48 2.39 8.29
CA SER A 82 2.68 3.49 9.24
C SER A 82 1.87 3.30 10.52
N PRO A 83 2.48 3.38 11.72
CA PRO A 83 1.76 3.40 13.00
C PRO A 83 0.85 4.61 13.18
N LEU A 84 1.05 5.70 12.42
CA LEU A 84 0.18 6.87 12.48
C LEU A 84 -1.13 6.63 11.74
N PHE A 85 -1.06 5.98 10.58
CA PHE A 85 -2.20 5.79 9.67
C PHE A 85 -2.91 4.43 9.82
N ASN A 86 -2.26 3.45 10.46
CA ASN A 86 -2.85 2.16 10.78
C ASN A 86 -3.05 2.02 12.29
N GLN A 87 -4.28 2.27 12.72
CA GLN A 87 -4.74 2.13 14.11
C GLN A 87 -5.64 0.89 14.27
N ARG A 88 -5.58 -0.06 13.33
CA ARG A 88 -6.39 -1.28 13.38
C ARG A 88 -6.01 -2.14 14.58
N ASN A 89 -6.96 -2.92 15.06
CA ASN A 89 -6.79 -3.90 16.14
C ASN A 89 -6.98 -5.36 15.66
N ASP A 90 -6.94 -5.57 14.34
CA ASP A 90 -7.02 -6.89 13.71
C ASP A 90 -5.65 -7.34 13.17
N ARG A 91 -5.63 -8.42 12.39
CA ARG A 91 -4.39 -9.02 11.85
C ARG A 91 -3.61 -8.11 10.91
N TRP A 92 -4.19 -7.00 10.43
CA TRP A 92 -3.57 -6.07 9.49
C TRP A 92 -2.98 -4.84 10.18
N GLY A 93 -3.04 -4.75 11.50
CA GLY A 93 -2.45 -3.65 12.26
C GLY A 93 -2.12 -4.06 13.69
N GLY A 94 -2.14 -3.09 14.59
CA GLY A 94 -1.67 -3.25 15.96
C GLY A 94 -0.15 -3.21 16.02
N ASP A 95 0.49 -4.37 15.94
CA ASP A 95 1.95 -4.49 16.03
C ASP A 95 2.65 -4.33 14.67
N LEU A 96 3.98 -4.36 14.68
CA LEU A 96 4.79 -4.21 13.49
C LEU A 96 4.53 -5.33 12.46
N GLU A 97 4.33 -6.57 12.90
CA GLU A 97 4.05 -7.70 12.00
C GLU A 97 2.68 -7.54 11.32
N GLY A 98 1.66 -7.09 12.07
CA GLY A 98 0.35 -6.75 11.53
C GLY A 98 0.45 -5.65 10.48
N ARG A 99 1.16 -4.56 10.77
CA ARG A 99 1.37 -3.44 9.83
C ARG A 99 2.17 -3.83 8.58
N MET A 100 3.13 -4.75 8.69
CA MET A 100 3.86 -5.29 7.53
C MET A 100 3.05 -6.28 6.70
N ARG A 101 1.98 -6.88 7.26
CA ARG A 101 1.26 -7.98 6.61
C ARG A 101 0.69 -7.59 5.25
N PHE A 102 0.06 -6.42 5.14
CA PHE A 102 -0.54 -5.96 3.88
C PHE A 102 0.48 -5.74 2.77
N PRO A 103 1.54 -4.92 2.93
CA PRO A 103 2.54 -4.74 1.87
C PRO A 103 3.25 -6.04 1.47
N LEU A 104 3.51 -6.94 2.43
CA LEU A 104 4.09 -8.25 2.13
C LEU A 104 3.13 -9.17 1.38
N ALA A 105 1.83 -9.15 1.71
CA ALA A 105 0.82 -9.92 0.97
C ALA A 105 0.67 -9.42 -0.47
N VAL A 106 0.70 -8.10 -0.69
CA VAL A 106 0.72 -7.52 -2.04
C VAL A 106 1.98 -7.94 -2.82
N LEU A 107 3.16 -7.88 -2.21
CA LEU A 107 4.39 -8.34 -2.84
C LEU A 107 4.30 -9.83 -3.22
N GLN A 108 3.79 -10.67 -2.32
CA GLN A 108 3.66 -12.09 -2.58
C GLN A 108 2.72 -12.38 -3.75
N GLU A 109 1.58 -11.69 -3.82
CA GLU A 109 0.65 -11.83 -4.95
C GLU A 109 1.29 -11.40 -6.28
N VAL A 110 2.03 -10.28 -6.29
CA VAL A 110 2.77 -9.84 -7.47
C VAL A 110 3.85 -10.84 -7.87
N LYS A 111 4.61 -11.40 -6.90
CA LYS A 111 5.59 -12.48 -7.16
C LYS A 111 4.91 -13.71 -7.79
N ASN A 112 3.75 -14.13 -7.27
CA ASN A 112 2.99 -15.27 -7.81
C ASN A 112 2.56 -15.03 -9.26
N VAL A 113 2.01 -13.85 -9.55
CA VAL A 113 1.58 -13.50 -10.91
C VAL A 113 2.77 -13.41 -11.87
N VAL A 114 3.90 -12.83 -11.44
CA VAL A 114 5.11 -12.80 -12.27
C VAL A 114 5.58 -14.23 -12.56
N TYR A 115 5.63 -15.10 -11.56
CA TYR A 115 6.01 -16.50 -11.72
C TYR A 115 5.10 -17.25 -12.71
N GLU A 116 3.78 -17.05 -12.63
CA GLU A 116 2.81 -17.76 -13.47
C GLU A 116 2.75 -17.24 -14.90
N TYR A 117 2.90 -15.92 -15.12
CA TYR A 117 2.58 -15.29 -16.40
C TYR A 117 3.75 -14.68 -17.16
N ALA A 118 4.89 -14.37 -16.51
CA ALA A 118 6.00 -13.75 -17.21
C ALA A 118 6.76 -14.76 -18.07
N THR A 119 6.93 -14.46 -19.36
CA THR A 119 7.67 -15.31 -20.31
C THR A 119 9.12 -14.87 -20.52
N LYS A 120 9.55 -13.81 -19.82
CA LYS A 120 10.90 -13.24 -19.82
C LYS A 120 11.23 -12.75 -18.41
N PRO A 121 12.51 -12.49 -18.06
CA PRO A 121 12.84 -11.84 -16.79
C PRO A 121 12.00 -10.57 -16.59
N PHE A 122 11.38 -10.45 -15.43
CA PHE A 122 10.46 -9.37 -15.11
C PHE A 122 10.78 -8.83 -13.72
N ALA A 123 11.14 -7.55 -13.63
CA ALA A 123 11.58 -6.92 -12.40
C ALA A 123 10.40 -6.56 -11.48
N ILE A 124 10.59 -6.71 -10.17
CA ILE A 124 9.67 -6.23 -9.15
C ILE A 124 10.44 -5.24 -8.28
N GLY A 125 10.15 -3.96 -8.45
CA GLY A 125 10.65 -2.87 -7.61
C GLY A 125 9.71 -2.60 -6.44
N TYR A 126 10.24 -2.01 -5.37
CA TYR A 126 9.46 -1.48 -4.27
C TYR A 126 10.01 -0.10 -3.89
N ARG A 127 9.16 0.92 -3.92
CA ARG A 127 9.51 2.28 -3.54
C ARG A 127 9.09 2.57 -2.11
N ILE A 128 9.99 3.15 -1.30
CA ILE A 128 9.80 3.35 0.14
C ILE A 128 10.02 4.81 0.52
N SER A 129 9.20 5.32 1.46
CA SER A 129 9.56 6.48 2.28
C SER A 129 10.04 5.96 3.63
N PRO A 130 11.30 6.20 4.02
CA PRO A 130 11.90 5.50 5.15
C PRO A 130 11.36 5.95 6.51
N GLU A 131 10.78 7.15 6.58
CA GLU A 131 10.25 7.74 7.80
C GLU A 131 9.17 8.78 7.50
N GLU A 132 8.42 9.15 8.54
CA GLU A 132 7.42 10.22 8.52
C GLU A 132 7.73 11.26 9.59
N SER A 133 7.80 12.54 9.24
CA SER A 133 8.17 13.60 10.17
C SER A 133 7.16 13.83 11.32
N ALA A 134 5.91 13.39 11.13
CA ALA A 134 4.87 13.55 12.14
C ALA A 134 5.16 12.75 13.42
N THR A 135 4.74 13.30 14.56
CA THR A 135 4.74 12.59 15.84
C THR A 135 3.87 11.33 15.74
N GLY A 136 4.39 10.18 16.18
CA GLY A 136 3.72 8.88 16.03
C GLY A 136 3.79 8.28 14.63
N GLY A 137 4.51 8.91 13.69
CA GLY A 137 4.74 8.41 12.34
C GLY A 137 5.71 7.25 12.26
N LEU A 138 5.83 6.68 11.06
CA LEU A 138 6.80 5.65 10.72
C LEU A 138 8.24 6.10 11.04
N ARG A 139 9.05 5.18 11.56
CA ARG A 139 10.47 5.42 11.87
C ARG A 139 11.38 4.50 11.06
N ILE A 140 12.63 4.91 10.88
CA ILE A 140 13.60 4.17 10.06
C ILE A 140 13.86 2.75 10.58
N GLU A 141 13.74 2.54 11.89
CA GLU A 141 13.90 1.22 12.52
C GLU A 141 12.81 0.24 12.07
N ASP A 142 11.56 0.71 11.94
CA ASP A 142 10.47 -0.09 11.37
C ASP A 142 10.82 -0.44 9.91
N THR A 143 11.27 0.56 9.14
CA THR A 143 11.62 0.37 7.72
C THR A 143 12.71 -0.68 7.51
N TYR A 144 13.73 -0.75 8.37
CA TYR A 144 14.73 -1.82 8.30
C TYR A 144 14.09 -3.21 8.43
N LYS A 145 13.10 -3.38 9.33
CA LYS A 145 12.39 -4.65 9.47
C LYS A 145 11.58 -5.00 8.23
N LEU A 146 10.96 -4.01 7.59
CA LEU A 146 10.27 -4.25 6.32
C LEU A 146 11.27 -4.63 5.21
N LEU A 147 12.40 -3.93 5.11
CA LEU A 147 13.43 -4.22 4.11
C LEU A 147 13.94 -5.66 4.20
N ASP A 148 14.25 -6.14 5.40
CA ASP A 148 14.68 -7.54 5.65
C ASP A 148 13.67 -8.55 5.08
N ARG A 149 12.38 -8.24 5.15
CA ARG A 149 11.28 -9.09 4.66
C ARG A 149 10.99 -8.94 3.16
N LEU A 150 11.32 -7.79 2.57
CA LEU A 150 11.11 -7.54 1.13
C LEU A 150 12.16 -8.26 0.27
N ILE A 151 13.40 -8.36 0.78
CA ILE A 151 14.54 -8.94 0.05
C ILE A 151 14.78 -10.44 0.33
N SER A 152 14.08 -11.01 1.30
CA SER A 152 14.06 -12.46 1.56
C SER A 152 13.28 -13.23 0.49
#